data_AF-A0A2H3BC84-F1
#
_entry.id   AF-A0A2H3BC84-F1
#
_cell.length_a   1.000
_cell.length_b   1.000
_cell.length_c   1.000
_cell.angle_alpha   90.00
_cell.angle_beta   90.00
_cell.angle_gamma   90.00
#
_symmetry.space_group_name_H-M   'P 1'
#
loop_
_entity.id
_entity.type
_entity.pdbx_description
1 polymer ?
#
loop_
_entity_poly.entity_id
_entity_poly.type
_entity_poly.pdbx_seq_one_letter_code
_entity_poly.pdbx_strand_id
1 'polypeptide(L)'
;MSNFEKLAPMFAGSANSLKSFEAWTMGIKEIDAVLRKVLPSIESIHIGGCNHPSKDFILGELSNAPRLQFINLNGDTDTGGTTRKAFAEALNREDSFPSLRKLSYPGEKGTYKTGRGRNVRVHEYENVGAKELETAAKKKGVWAELVSRDLEYKVEGAQRRAGFAAMGRRGYW
;
A
#
# COMPACT_ATOMS: atom_id res chain seq x y z
N MET A 1 0.86 19.64 2.73
CA MET A 1 1.61 19.05 1.61
C MET A 1 2.18 17.71 2.04
N SER A 2 1.84 16.63 1.35
CA SER A 2 2.46 15.33 1.61
C SER A 2 3.92 15.37 1.15
N ASN A 3 4.81 14.61 1.79
CA ASN A 3 6.22 14.55 1.38
C ASN A 3 6.39 14.06 -0.08
N PHE A 4 5.39 13.35 -0.64
CA PHE A 4 5.44 12.90 -2.04
C PHE A 4 5.16 14.00 -3.06
N GLU A 5 4.44 15.07 -2.71
CA GLU A 5 4.29 16.23 -3.61
C GLU A 5 5.64 16.88 -3.91
N LYS A 6 6.57 16.87 -2.94
CA LYS A 6 7.94 17.37 -3.11
C LYS A 6 8.81 16.44 -3.95
N LEU A 7 8.53 15.13 -3.92
CA LEU A 7 9.28 14.12 -4.66
C LEU A 7 8.78 13.94 -6.09
N ALA A 8 7.51 14.25 -6.36
CA ALA A 8 6.89 14.09 -7.67
C ALA A 8 7.68 14.71 -8.85
N PRO A 9 8.30 15.91 -8.73
CA PRO A 9 9.12 16.47 -9.80
C PRO A 9 10.29 15.59 -10.23
N MET A 10 10.84 14.74 -9.34
CA MET A 10 11.94 13.83 -9.69
C MET A 10 11.52 12.74 -10.68
N PHE A 11 10.22 12.47 -10.80
CA PHE A 11 9.64 11.50 -11.73
C PHE A 11 9.09 12.16 -13.00
N ALA A 12 9.32 13.47 -13.18
CA ALA A 12 8.92 14.16 -14.40
C ALA A 12 9.65 13.55 -15.61
N GLY A 13 8.90 13.24 -16.68
CA GLY A 13 9.44 12.57 -17.87
C GLY A 13 9.55 11.05 -17.77
N SER A 14 9.32 10.46 -16.60
CA SER A 14 9.35 9.00 -16.40
C SER A 14 8.13 8.27 -16.96
N ALA A 15 7.11 8.99 -17.44
CA ALA A 15 5.86 8.47 -17.97
C ALA A 15 6.00 7.48 -19.15
N ASN A 16 7.18 7.39 -19.77
CA ASN A 16 7.46 6.49 -20.88
C ASN A 16 8.48 5.39 -20.55
N SER A 17 9.15 5.45 -19.39
CA SER A 17 10.32 4.63 -19.09
C SER A 17 10.24 3.87 -17.77
N LEU A 18 9.55 4.41 -16.77
CA LEU A 18 9.48 3.75 -15.47
C LEU A 18 8.41 2.65 -15.48
N LYS A 19 8.87 1.41 -15.40
CA LYS A 19 8.02 0.21 -15.41
C LYS A 19 7.71 -0.34 -14.03
N SER A 20 8.59 -0.15 -13.06
CA SER A 20 8.40 -0.62 -11.69
C SER A 20 8.63 0.51 -10.71
N PHE A 21 7.76 0.61 -9.72
CA PHE A 21 7.84 1.58 -8.64
C PHE A 21 7.70 0.85 -7.31
N GLU A 22 8.63 1.10 -6.41
CA GLU A 22 8.64 0.51 -5.09
C GLU A 22 8.86 1.61 -4.04
N ALA A 23 8.00 1.64 -3.02
CA ALA A 23 8.07 2.63 -1.95
C ALA A 23 7.85 1.99 -0.58
N TRP A 24 8.89 2.03 0.25
CA TRP A 24 8.88 1.61 1.65
C TRP A 24 9.17 2.82 2.52
N THR A 25 8.13 3.48 3.03
CA THR A 25 8.33 4.66 3.87
C THR A 25 7.50 4.60 5.14
N MET A 26 8.05 5.23 6.18
CA MET A 26 7.38 5.45 7.45
C MET A 26 6.84 6.89 7.47
N GLY A 27 5.55 7.06 7.75
CA GLY A 27 4.97 8.38 8.01
C GLY A 27 4.52 9.17 6.77
N ILE A 28 4.64 8.63 5.56
CA ILE A 28 4.00 9.20 4.38
C ILE A 28 2.81 8.33 4.00
N LYS A 29 1.64 8.97 3.80
CA LYS A 29 0.35 8.27 3.65
C LYS A 29 -0.04 8.13 2.18
N GLU A 30 -0.20 9.24 1.47
CA GLU A 30 -0.72 9.23 0.08
C GLU A 30 0.38 9.49 -0.95
N ILE A 31 0.52 8.55 -1.90
CA ILE A 31 1.62 8.52 -2.88
C ILE A 31 1.21 9.01 -4.28
N ASP A 32 -0.03 9.47 -4.43
CA ASP A 32 -0.69 9.79 -5.69
C ASP A 32 0.13 10.72 -6.58
N ALA A 33 0.73 11.76 -5.99
CA ALA A 33 1.51 12.76 -6.71
C ALA A 33 2.68 12.14 -7.49
N VAL A 34 3.34 11.11 -6.94
CA VAL A 34 4.41 10.38 -7.62
C VAL A 34 3.82 9.43 -8.66
N LEU A 35 2.81 8.64 -8.28
CA LEU A 35 2.20 7.67 -9.19
C LEU A 35 1.63 8.33 -10.45
N ARG A 36 1.02 9.51 -10.34
CA ARG A 36 0.56 10.32 -11.48
C ARG A 36 1.62 10.57 -12.55
N LYS A 37 2.89 10.70 -12.15
CA LYS A 37 3.99 10.98 -13.10
C LYS A 37 4.45 9.76 -13.88
N VAL A 38 4.12 8.56 -13.39
CA VAL A 38 4.61 7.28 -13.92
C VAL A 38 3.47 6.39 -14.45
N LEU A 39 2.23 6.78 -14.17
CA LEU A 39 1.02 6.03 -14.50
C LEU A 39 0.94 5.51 -15.94
N PRO A 40 1.36 6.26 -16.99
CA PRO A 40 1.25 5.77 -18.36
C PRO A 40 2.18 4.60 -18.70
N SER A 41 3.32 4.46 -18.02
CA SER A 41 4.30 3.40 -18.28
C SER A 41 4.35 2.31 -17.22
N ILE A 42 3.77 2.54 -16.03
CA ILE A 42 3.95 1.66 -14.89
C ILE A 42 3.32 0.29 -15.12
N GLU A 43 4.10 -0.76 -14.91
CA GLU A 43 3.73 -2.17 -15.04
C GLU A 43 3.60 -2.83 -13.65
N SER A 44 4.36 -2.36 -12.66
CA SER A 44 4.42 -2.94 -11.32
C SER A 44 4.50 -1.87 -10.25
N ILE A 45 3.69 -2.00 -9.21
CA ILE A 45 3.68 -1.12 -8.04
C ILE A 45 3.81 -1.96 -6.77
N HIS A 46 4.85 -1.71 -5.98
CA HIS A 46 5.04 -2.31 -4.66
C HIS A 46 5.02 -1.25 -3.58
N ILE A 47 4.00 -1.31 -2.73
CA ILE A 47 3.80 -0.33 -1.66
C ILE A 47 3.92 -1.05 -0.32
N GLY A 48 4.88 -0.61 0.49
CA GLY A 48 5.12 -1.10 1.83
C GLY A 48 5.10 0.03 2.87
N GLY A 49 4.96 -0.34 4.15
CA GLY A 49 5.00 0.59 5.27
C GLY A 49 3.68 1.34 5.45
N CYS A 50 3.70 2.67 5.65
CA CYS A 50 2.48 3.46 5.83
C CYS A 50 1.92 4.06 4.53
N ASN A 51 2.55 3.75 3.39
CA ASN A 51 2.18 4.29 2.09
C ASN A 51 0.92 3.60 1.55
N HIS A 52 0.08 4.35 0.86
CA HIS A 52 -1.04 3.85 0.08
C HIS A 52 -1.45 4.88 -0.99
N PRO A 53 -2.09 4.48 -2.09
CA PRO A 53 -2.82 5.42 -2.92
C PRO A 53 -4.10 5.89 -2.20
N SER A 54 -4.56 7.11 -2.46
CA SER A 54 -5.85 7.56 -1.94
C SER A 54 -7.02 6.84 -2.63
N LYS A 55 -8.19 6.80 -1.98
CA LYS A 55 -9.42 6.25 -2.57
C LYS A 55 -9.74 6.91 -3.91
N ASP A 56 -9.71 8.25 -3.95
CA ASP A 56 -10.10 9.00 -5.14
C ASP A 56 -9.14 8.76 -6.30
N PHE A 57 -7.84 8.66 -6.02
CA PHE A 57 -6.84 8.30 -7.02
C PHE A 57 -7.03 6.87 -7.54
N ILE A 58 -7.34 5.90 -6.67
CA ILE A 58 -7.63 4.52 -7.08
C ILE A 58 -8.79 4.47 -8.07
N LEU A 59 -9.89 5.13 -7.71
CA LEU A 59 -11.14 5.10 -8.47
C LEU A 59 -11.12 5.98 -9.73
N GLY A 60 -10.31 7.03 -9.76
CA GLY A 60 -10.28 8.01 -10.85
C GLY A 60 -9.16 7.78 -11.87
N GLU A 61 -7.97 7.40 -11.42
CA GLU A 61 -6.76 7.43 -12.25
C GLU A 61 -6.06 6.06 -12.28
N LEU A 62 -5.77 5.47 -11.12
CA LEU A 62 -5.01 4.22 -11.03
C LEU A 62 -5.76 3.05 -11.68
N SER A 63 -7.08 2.99 -11.54
CA SER A 63 -7.91 2.00 -12.22
C SER A 63 -7.81 2.07 -13.74
N ASN A 64 -7.35 3.18 -14.30
CA ASN A 64 -7.23 3.36 -15.75
C ASN A 64 -5.77 3.19 -16.23
N ALA A 65 -4.86 2.76 -15.36
CA ALA A 65 -3.47 2.54 -15.71
C ALA A 65 -3.36 1.48 -16.82
N PRO A 66 -2.91 1.85 -18.03
CA PRO A 66 -3.05 0.99 -19.21
C PRO A 66 -2.12 -0.23 -19.16
N ARG A 67 -1.02 -0.14 -18.41
CA ARG A 67 0.06 -1.14 -18.38
C ARG A 67 0.24 -1.82 -17.04
N LEU A 68 -0.50 -1.41 -16.00
CA LEU A 68 -0.32 -1.95 -14.66
C LEU A 68 -0.73 -3.43 -14.61
N GLN A 69 0.23 -4.31 -14.40
CA GLN A 69 0.07 -5.76 -14.34
C GLN A 69 0.09 -6.29 -12.91
N PHE A 70 0.86 -5.64 -12.03
CA PHE A 70 1.05 -6.06 -10.65
C PHE A 70 0.90 -4.92 -9.67
N ILE A 71 0.16 -5.15 -8.59
CA ILE A 71 0.14 -4.23 -7.44
C ILE A 71 0.19 -4.99 -6.13
N ASN A 72 1.06 -4.55 -5.22
CA ASN A 72 1.16 -5.04 -3.86
C ASN A 72 0.72 -3.96 -2.87
N LEU A 73 -0.33 -4.27 -2.11
CA LEU A 73 -0.95 -3.42 -1.09
C LEU A 73 -0.48 -3.84 0.32
N ASN A 74 0.82 -3.77 0.60
CA ASN A 74 1.36 -4.16 1.91
C ASN A 74 1.48 -2.96 2.87
N GLY A 75 0.38 -2.24 3.05
CA GLY A 75 0.29 -1.05 3.90
C GLY A 75 -0.15 -1.37 5.33
N ASP A 76 0.71 -1.10 6.31
CA ASP A 76 0.50 -1.28 7.77
C ASP A 76 -0.60 -0.35 8.33
N THR A 77 -0.93 0.74 7.62
CA THR A 77 -1.86 1.78 8.10
C THR A 77 -3.25 1.75 7.49
N ASP A 78 -3.55 0.84 6.54
CA ASP A 78 -4.91 0.68 5.99
C ASP A 78 -5.83 -0.10 6.95
N THR A 79 -5.81 0.21 8.24
CA THR A 79 -6.56 -0.53 9.27
C THR A 79 -8.08 -0.47 9.05
N GLY A 80 -8.59 0.67 8.55
CA GLY A 80 -9.99 0.83 8.17
C GLY A 80 -10.38 0.16 6.84
N GLY A 81 -9.42 -0.41 6.11
CA GLY A 81 -9.67 -1.05 4.82
C GLY A 81 -10.10 -0.10 3.71
N THR A 82 -9.77 1.19 3.81
CA THR A 82 -10.19 2.20 2.82
C THR A 82 -9.57 1.92 1.47
N THR A 83 -8.28 1.60 1.45
CA THR A 83 -7.54 1.27 0.23
C THR A 83 -8.08 -0.02 -0.36
N ARG A 84 -8.20 -1.09 0.45
CA ARG A 84 -8.73 -2.38 -0.02
C ARG A 84 -10.16 -2.27 -0.57
N LYS A 85 -11.05 -1.53 0.09
CA LYS A 85 -12.41 -1.27 -0.39
C LYS A 85 -12.43 -0.49 -1.71
N ALA A 86 -11.57 0.52 -1.85
CA ALA A 86 -11.45 1.28 -3.09
C ALA A 86 -10.98 0.39 -4.26
N PHE A 87 -10.02 -0.51 -4.03
CA PHE A 87 -9.64 -1.49 -5.04
C PHE A 87 -10.76 -2.49 -5.35
N ALA A 88 -11.49 -2.97 -4.35
CA ALA A 88 -12.63 -3.86 -4.55
C ALA A 88 -13.73 -3.18 -5.40
N GLU A 89 -14.02 -1.91 -5.11
CA GLU A 89 -14.95 -1.08 -5.88
C GLU A 89 -14.46 -0.89 -7.32
N ALA A 90 -13.20 -0.49 -7.51
CA ALA A 90 -12.61 -0.32 -8.84
C ALA A 90 -12.64 -1.62 -9.65
N LEU A 91 -12.26 -2.76 -9.07
CA LEU A 91 -12.27 -4.08 -9.74
C LEU A 91 -13.68 -4.53 -10.15
N ASN A 92 -14.74 -4.01 -9.53
CA ASN A 92 -16.11 -4.32 -9.96
C ASN A 92 -16.58 -3.50 -11.16
N ARG A 93 -15.84 -2.45 -11.56
CA ARG A 93 -16.11 -1.67 -12.78
C ARG A 93 -15.63 -2.43 -14.01
N GLU A 94 -16.39 -2.41 -15.09
CA GLU A 94 -16.09 -3.20 -16.30
C GLU A 94 -14.78 -2.75 -16.97
N ASP A 95 -14.62 -1.44 -17.16
CA ASP A 95 -13.48 -0.84 -17.89
C ASP A 95 -12.23 -0.57 -17.02
N SER A 96 -12.22 -1.03 -15.77
CA SER A 96 -11.07 -0.84 -14.89
C SER A 96 -9.96 -1.89 -15.12
N PHE A 97 -8.74 -1.50 -14.77
CA PHE A 97 -7.54 -2.33 -14.69
C PHE A 97 -7.34 -3.23 -15.91
N PRO A 98 -7.21 -2.65 -17.12
CA PRO A 98 -7.22 -3.40 -18.38
C PRO A 98 -6.10 -4.45 -18.50
N SER A 99 -5.00 -4.24 -17.78
CA SER A 99 -3.81 -5.10 -17.83
C SER A 99 -3.51 -5.83 -16.52
N LEU A 100 -4.29 -5.61 -15.45
CA LEU A 100 -3.94 -6.13 -14.13
C LEU A 100 -4.07 -7.66 -14.11
N ARG A 101 -3.01 -8.34 -13.69
CA ARG A 101 -2.94 -9.80 -13.60
C ARG A 101 -2.84 -10.29 -12.18
N LYS A 102 -2.14 -9.54 -11.33
CA LYS A 102 -1.84 -9.95 -9.96
C LYS A 102 -2.02 -8.79 -8.99
N LEU A 103 -2.69 -9.09 -7.89
CA LEU A 103 -2.93 -8.20 -6.77
C LEU A 103 -2.49 -8.93 -5.50
N SER A 104 -1.57 -8.35 -4.76
CA SER A 104 -1.08 -8.88 -3.50
C SER A 104 -1.58 -8.02 -2.34
N TYR A 105 -2.06 -8.65 -1.26
CA TYR A 105 -2.68 -7.96 -0.11
C TYR A 105 -2.43 -8.73 1.21
N PRO A 106 -2.49 -8.06 2.38
CA PRO A 106 -2.46 -8.75 3.66
C PRO A 106 -3.74 -9.56 3.86
N GLY A 107 -3.63 -10.77 4.42
CA GLY A 107 -4.79 -11.65 4.60
C GLY A 107 -5.84 -11.10 5.56
N GLU A 108 -7.03 -11.71 5.57
CA GLU A 108 -8.20 -11.24 6.35
C GLU A 108 -7.90 -10.96 7.82
N LYS A 109 -7.03 -11.77 8.41
CA LYS A 109 -6.56 -11.58 9.78
C LYS A 109 -5.05 -11.71 9.79
N GLY A 110 -4.44 -11.07 10.79
CA GLY A 110 -3.07 -11.36 11.10
C GLY A 110 -2.74 -11.19 12.57
N THR A 111 -1.50 -11.55 12.88
CA THR A 111 -0.94 -11.32 14.21
C THR A 111 0.24 -10.37 14.15
N TYR A 112 0.38 -9.54 15.19
CA TYR A 112 1.60 -8.79 15.46
C TYR A 112 2.01 -9.00 16.90
N LYS A 113 3.29 -8.82 17.19
CA LYS A 113 3.85 -9.08 18.52
C LYS A 113 4.43 -7.80 19.11
N THR A 114 4.07 -7.50 20.36
CA THR A 114 4.63 -6.38 21.13
C THR A 114 5.44 -6.89 22.31
N GLY A 115 6.33 -6.04 22.85
CA GLY A 115 7.14 -6.37 24.03
C GLY A 115 8.58 -6.78 23.70
N ARG A 116 9.29 -7.35 24.68
CA ARG A 116 10.69 -7.78 24.54
C ARG A 116 10.98 -8.98 25.44
N GLY A 117 11.75 -9.94 24.93
CA GLY A 117 12.24 -11.08 25.70
C GLY A 117 11.09 -11.96 26.19
N ARG A 118 10.98 -12.18 27.50
CA ARG A 118 9.92 -13.00 28.10
C ARG A 118 8.55 -12.31 28.14
N ASN A 119 8.49 -10.99 27.89
CA ASN A 119 7.26 -10.19 27.94
C ASN A 119 6.64 -9.95 26.55
N VAL A 120 6.81 -10.89 25.62
CA VAL A 120 6.20 -10.79 24.29
C VAL A 120 4.70 -11.10 24.38
N ARG A 121 3.88 -10.21 23.84
CA ARG A 121 2.44 -10.38 23.69
C ARG A 121 2.12 -10.50 22.20
N VAL A 122 1.24 -11.43 21.85
CA VAL A 122 0.70 -11.56 20.49
C VAL A 122 -0.66 -10.87 20.46
N HIS A 123 -0.89 -10.05 19.44
CA HIS A 123 -2.12 -9.33 19.20
C HIS A 123 -2.68 -9.78 17.86
N GLU A 124 -3.98 -10.01 17.83
CA GLU A 124 -4.71 -10.28 16.59
C GLU A 124 -5.27 -8.98 16.04
N TYR A 125 -5.33 -8.87 14.71
CA TYR A 125 -5.99 -7.77 14.03
C TYR A 125 -6.71 -8.28 12.79
N GLU A 126 -7.71 -7.52 12.37
CA GLU A 126 -8.50 -7.79 11.17
C GLU A 126 -8.13 -6.78 10.08
N ASN A 127 -7.89 -7.28 8.88
CA ASN A 127 -7.72 -6.47 7.68
C ASN A 127 -9.06 -6.27 7.00
N VAL A 128 -9.79 -5.24 7.47
CA VAL A 128 -11.10 -4.86 6.92
C VAL A 128 -11.03 -4.73 5.40
N GLY A 129 -12.03 -5.28 4.69
CA GLY A 129 -12.14 -5.22 3.22
C GLY A 129 -11.32 -6.26 2.45
N ALA A 130 -10.51 -7.10 3.12
CA ALA A 130 -9.72 -8.13 2.45
C ALA A 130 -10.57 -9.15 1.67
N LYS A 131 -11.67 -9.62 2.28
CA LYS A 131 -12.60 -10.58 1.65
C LYS A 131 -13.36 -9.99 0.46
N GLU A 132 -13.78 -8.73 0.58
CA GLU A 132 -14.43 -7.97 -0.50
C GLU A 132 -13.47 -7.81 -1.69
N LEU A 133 -12.21 -7.45 -1.40
CA LEU A 133 -11.15 -7.31 -2.40
C LEU A 133 -10.85 -8.64 -3.10
N GLU A 134 -10.69 -9.72 -2.34
CA GLU A 134 -10.45 -11.06 -2.89
C GLU A 134 -11.59 -11.49 -3.84
N THR A 135 -12.83 -11.26 -3.41
CA THR A 135 -14.02 -11.60 -4.20
C THR A 135 -14.07 -10.80 -5.51
N ALA A 136 -13.79 -9.50 -5.43
CA ALA A 136 -13.76 -8.62 -6.60
C ALA A 136 -12.62 -9.01 -7.57
N ALA A 137 -11.43 -9.32 -7.05
CA ALA A 137 -10.29 -9.77 -7.85
C ALA A 137 -10.60 -11.09 -8.58
N LYS A 138 -11.17 -12.08 -7.87
CA LYS A 138 -11.58 -13.36 -8.47
C LYS A 138 -12.62 -13.15 -9.58
N LYS A 139 -13.63 -12.31 -9.33
CA LYS A 139 -14.67 -11.98 -10.33
C LYS A 139 -14.08 -11.35 -11.59
N LYS A 140 -13.06 -10.48 -11.45
CA LYS A 140 -12.34 -9.86 -12.58
C LYS A 140 -11.33 -10.80 -13.26
N GLY A 141 -11.03 -11.96 -12.67
CA GLY A 141 -9.98 -12.87 -13.17
C GLY A 141 -8.56 -12.41 -12.83
N VAL A 142 -8.40 -11.58 -11.79
CA VAL A 142 -7.11 -11.14 -11.26
C VAL A 142 -6.65 -12.12 -10.19
N TRP A 143 -5.40 -12.58 -10.26
CA TRP A 143 -4.81 -13.41 -9.22
C TRP A 143 -4.66 -12.61 -7.93
N ALA A 144 -5.37 -13.03 -6.88
CA ALA A 144 -5.30 -12.45 -5.54
C ALA A 144 -4.32 -13.27 -4.68
N GLU A 145 -3.16 -12.69 -4.35
CA GLU A 145 -2.11 -13.34 -3.55
C GLU A 145 -2.05 -12.78 -2.14
N LEU A 146 -1.94 -13.66 -1.15
CA LEU A 146 -1.73 -13.31 0.25
C LEU A 146 -0.23 -13.14 0.51
N VAL A 147 0.21 -11.96 0.94
CA VAL A 147 1.65 -11.67 1.16
C VAL A 147 2.13 -12.16 2.52
N SER A 148 1.32 -12.05 3.56
CA SER A 148 1.58 -12.65 4.86
C SER A 148 0.31 -12.69 5.71
N ARG A 149 0.19 -13.71 6.56
CA ARG A 149 -0.76 -13.76 7.69
C ARG A 149 -0.16 -13.19 8.96
N ASP A 150 1.17 -13.08 9.04
CA ASP A 150 1.87 -12.66 10.25
C ASP A 150 2.77 -11.47 9.94
N LEU A 151 2.57 -10.36 10.65
CA LEU A 151 3.58 -9.31 10.75
C LEU A 151 4.68 -9.86 11.68
N GLU A 152 5.60 -10.67 11.12
CA GLU A 152 6.75 -11.17 11.86
C GLU A 152 7.60 -9.99 12.37
N TYR A 153 7.49 -9.69 13.67
CA TYR A 153 8.39 -9.04 14.65
C TYR A 153 9.39 -7.92 14.22
N LYS A 154 9.57 -7.57 12.97
CA LYS A 154 10.74 -6.79 12.51
C LYS A 154 10.48 -5.30 12.37
N VAL A 155 9.24 -4.86 12.40
CA VAL A 155 8.93 -3.45 12.15
C VAL A 155 8.58 -2.73 13.47
N GLU A 156 7.67 -3.22 14.32
CA GLU A 156 7.20 -2.41 15.47
C GLU A 156 8.28 -2.08 16.53
N GLY A 157 9.18 -3.02 16.83
CA GLY A 157 10.29 -2.78 17.77
C GLY A 157 11.36 -1.82 17.23
N ALA A 158 11.53 -1.76 15.91
CA ALA A 158 12.41 -0.79 15.25
C ALA A 158 11.66 0.54 14.99
N GLN A 159 10.36 0.49 14.69
CA GLN A 159 9.44 1.62 14.44
C GLN A 159 9.20 2.43 15.71
N ARG A 160 9.02 1.82 16.88
CA ARG A 160 8.95 2.56 18.15
C ARG A 160 10.30 3.18 18.50
N ARG A 161 11.43 2.50 18.24
CA ARG A 161 12.77 3.05 18.52
C ARG A 161 13.13 4.20 17.58
N ALA A 162 12.82 4.09 16.28
CA ALA A 162 13.03 5.16 15.31
C ALA A 162 12.01 6.30 15.47
N GLY A 163 10.74 5.97 15.74
CA GLY A 163 9.65 6.94 15.97
C GLY A 163 9.79 7.73 17.27
N PHE A 164 10.19 7.11 18.38
CA PHE A 164 10.52 7.82 19.62
C PHE A 164 11.87 8.55 19.54
N ALA A 165 12.88 8.01 18.86
CA ALA A 165 14.14 8.74 18.64
C ALA A 165 13.94 9.98 17.75
N ALA A 166 12.98 9.95 16.81
CA ALA A 166 12.62 11.09 15.98
C ALA A 166 11.69 12.09 16.69
N MET A 167 10.72 11.63 17.48
CA MET A 167 9.82 12.52 18.24
C MET A 167 10.46 13.12 19.50
N GLY A 168 11.42 12.44 20.13
CA GLY A 168 12.16 12.96 21.29
C GLY A 168 13.19 14.04 20.96
N ARG A 169 13.42 14.36 19.68
CA ARG A 169 14.30 15.46 19.23
C ARG A 169 13.54 16.74 18.82
N ARG A 170 12.23 16.80 19.02
CA ARG A 170 11.49 18.08 19.06
C ARG A 170 11.24 18.47 20.52
N GLY A 171 12.33 18.55 21.28
CA GLY A 171 12.37 19.38 22.48
C GLY A 171 12.67 20.81 22.02
N TYR A 172 11.86 21.75 22.50
CA TYR A 172 12.15 23.18 22.56
C TYR A 172 13.65 23.47 22.57
N TRP A 173 14.13 24.24 21.58
CA TRP A 173 15.05 25.38 21.65
C TRP A 173 15.18 25.94 20.22
#